data_AF-A0AAE2M9N8-F1
#
_entry.id   AF-A0AAE2M9N8-F1
#
_cell.length_a   1.000
_cell.length_b   1.000
_cell.length_c   1.000
_cell.angle_alpha   90.00
_cell.angle_beta   90.00
_cell.angle_gamma   90.00
#
_symmetry.space_group_name_H-M   'P 1'
#
loop_
_entity.id
_entity.type
_entity.pdbx_description
1 polymer ?
#
loop_
_entity_poly.entity_id
_entity_poly.type
_entity_poly.pdbx_seq_one_letter_code
_entity_poly.pdbx_strand_id
1 'polypeptide(L)' 'MFGLMFHIMFGIVFIVMSVASLVGLVLHGHEYTPGHFGNMTALCIASTLAWVWALSAAKEAWYILKSR' A
#
# COMPACT_ATOMS: atom_id res chain seq x y z
N MET A 1 2.69 19.77 8.66
CA MET A 1 3.86 18.87 8.55
C MET A 1 3.57 17.46 9.08
N PHE A 2 2.99 17.30 10.27
CA PHE A 2 2.67 15.98 10.83
C PHE A 2 1.79 15.10 9.91
N GLY A 3 0.66 15.61 9.42
CA GLY A 3 -0.23 14.83 8.53
C GLY A 3 0.43 14.37 7.23
N LEU A 4 1.29 15.21 6.64
CA LEU A 4 2.08 14.84 5.46
C LEU A 4 3.02 13.67 5.76
N MET A 5 3.81 13.76 6.83
CA MET A 5 4.75 12.70 7.22
C MET A 5 4.01 11.41 7.56
N PHE A 6 2.86 11.51 8.24
CA PHE A 6 2.01 10.36 8.55
C PHE A 6 1.57 9.62 7.29
N HIS A 7 1.00 10.34 6.31
CA HIS A 7 0.53 9.72 5.07
C HIS A 7 1.66 9.15 4.21
N ILE A 8 2.83 9.79 4.16
CA ILE A 8 4.00 9.26 3.44
C ILE A 8 4.49 7.96 4.08
N MET A 9 4.70 7.95 5.40
CA MET A 9 5.17 6.76 6.12
C MET A 9 4.18 5.59 5.95
N PHE A 10 2.88 5.87 6.08
CA PHE A 10 1.84 4.87 5.93
C PHE A 10 1.76 4.34 4.48
N GLY A 11 1.90 5.24 3.49
CA GLY A 11 2.00 4.86 2.08
C GLY A 11 3.17 3.92 1.80
N ILE A 12 4.35 4.19 2.36
CA ILE A 12 5.53 3.33 2.20
C ILE A 12 5.27 1.92 2.76
N VAL A 13 4.68 1.82 3.96
CA VAL A 13 4.36 0.52 4.57
C VAL A 13 3.45 -0.30 3.66
N PHE A 14 2.40 0.32 3.13
CA PHE A 14 1.47 -0.37 2.23
C PHE A 14 2.07 -0.71 0.86
N ILE A 15 3.00 0.10 0.34
CA ILE A 15 3.77 -0.27 -0.85
C ILE A 15 4.53 -1.57 -0.58
N VAL A 16 5.28 -1.64 0.52
CA VAL A 16 6.06 -2.84 0.88
C VAL A 16 5.15 -4.06 1.00
N MET A 17 3.99 -3.94 1.65
CA MET A 17 3.05 -5.06 1.74
C MET A 17 2.48 -5.48 0.39
N SER A 18 2.13 -4.53 -0.49
CA SER A 18 1.62 -4.84 -1.83
C SER A 18 2.65 -5.57 -2.68
N VAL A 19 3.91 -5.13 -2.62
CA VAL A 19 4.99 -5.75 -3.39
C VAL A 19 5.33 -7.12 -2.82
N ALA A 20 5.42 -7.27 -1.49
CA ALA A 20 5.72 -8.56 -0.87
C ALA A 20 4.64 -9.61 -1.18
N SER A 21 3.36 -9.23 -1.09
CA SER A 21 2.25 -10.12 -1.45
C SER A 21 2.20 -10.44 -2.94
N LEU A 22 2.46 -9.45 -3.82
CA LEU A 22 2.57 -9.67 -5.26
C LEU A 22 3.71 -10.65 -5.61
N VAL A 23 4.89 -10.46 -5.03
CA VAL A 23 6.04 -11.36 -5.21
C VAL A 23 5.68 -12.77 -4.75
N GLY A 24 5.02 -12.90 -3.59
CA GLY A 24 4.51 -14.18 -3.11
C GLY A 24 3.54 -14.85 -4.09
N LEU A 25 2.61 -14.10 -4.68
CA LEU A 25 1.67 -14.63 -5.67
C LEU A 25 2.36 -15.06 -6.96
N VAL A 26 3.28 -14.25 -7.48
CA VAL A 26 3.95 -14.49 -8.77
C VAL A 26 4.95 -15.65 -8.66
N LEU A 27 5.73 -15.70 -7.58
CA LEU A 27 6.79 -16.69 -7.43
C LEU A 27 6.32 -17.98 -6.75
N HIS A 28 5.39 -17.89 -5.79
CA HIS A 28 4.99 -19.02 -4.94
C HIS A 28 3.49 -19.32 -4.98
N GLY A 29 2.72 -18.67 -5.86
CA GLY A 29 1.27 -18.87 -5.93
C GLY A 29 0.85 -20.31 -6.20
N HIS A 30 1.68 -21.08 -6.91
CA HIS A 30 1.44 -22.50 -7.19
C HIS A 30 1.59 -23.42 -5.96
N GLU A 31 2.30 -22.95 -4.93
CA GLU A 31 2.50 -23.67 -3.65
C GLU A 31 1.38 -23.35 -2.64
N TYR A 32 0.59 -22.31 -2.91
CA TYR A 32 -0.46 -21.86 -2.00
C TYR A 32 -1.71 -22.72 -2.08
N THR A 33 -2.30 -22.99 -0.92
CA THR A 33 -3.69 -23.46 -0.87
C THR A 33 -4.60 -22.38 -1.47
N PRO A 34 -5.79 -22.74 -1.98
CA PRO A 34 -6.73 -21.75 -2.51
C PRO A 34 -7.04 -20.59 -1.55
N GLY A 35 -7.13 -20.89 -0.24
CA GLY A 35 -7.32 -19.87 0.79
C GLY A 35 -6.12 -18.94 0.96
N HIS A 36 -4.90 -19.46 0.98
CA HIS A 36 -3.69 -18.63 1.04
C HIS A 36 -3.52 -17.76 -0.20
N PHE A 37 -3.79 -18.30 -1.39
CA PHE A 37 -3.75 -17.56 -2.64
C PHE A 37 -4.76 -16.41 -2.63
N GLY A 38 -6.00 -16.68 -2.20
CA GLY A 38 -7.04 -15.66 -2.03
C GLY A 38 -6.63 -14.57 -1.05
N ASN A 39 -6.10 -14.93 0.12
CA ASN A 39 -5.66 -13.98 1.14
C ASN A 39 -4.50 -13.10 0.65
N MET A 40 -3.50 -13.67 -0.03
CA MET A 40 -2.39 -12.91 -0.60
C MET A 40 -2.86 -11.97 -1.70
N THR A 41 -3.80 -12.41 -2.55
CA THR A 41 -4.40 -11.57 -3.60
C THR A 41 -5.17 -10.40 -2.99
N ALA A 42 -6.01 -10.67 -2.00
CA ALA A 42 -6.78 -9.65 -1.29
C ALA A 42 -5.85 -8.65 -0.58
N LEU A 43 -4.81 -9.14 0.09
CA LEU A 43 -3.79 -8.30 0.74
C LEU A 43 -3.07 -7.41 -0.27
N CYS A 44 -2.65 -7.96 -1.42
CA CYS A 44 -2.00 -7.22 -2.49
C CYS A 44 -2.89 -6.07 -3.00
N ILE A 45 -4.16 -6.37 -3.29
CA ILE A 45 -5.11 -5.37 -3.81
C ILE A 45 -5.40 -4.30 -2.74
N ALA A 46 -5.75 -4.72 -1.53
CA ALA A 46 -6.12 -3.81 -0.45
C ALA A 46 -4.97 -2.88 -0.07
N SER A 47 -3.75 -3.41 0.05
CA SER A 47 -2.56 -2.60 0.32
C SER A 47 -2.23 -1.66 -0.84
N THR A 48 -2.46 -2.08 -2.09
CA THR A 48 -2.30 -1.20 -3.26
C THR A 48 -3.21 0.01 -3.20
N LEU A 49 -4.50 -0.22 -2.97
CA LEU A 49 -5.48 0.85 -2.82
C LEU A 49 -5.14 1.77 -1.64
N ALA A 50 -4.67 1.19 -0.53
CA ALA A 50 -4.32 1.95 0.66
C ALA A 50 -3.13 2.89 0.44
N TRP A 51 -2.05 2.47 -0.23
CA TRP A 51 -0.94 3.38 -0.50
C TRP A 51 -1.29 4.44 -1.56
N VAL A 52 -2.11 4.13 -2.56
CA VAL A 52 -2.59 5.12 -3.54
C VAL A 52 -3.38 6.23 -2.84
N TRP A 53 -4.29 5.84 -1.93
CA TRP A 53 -5.02 6.79 -1.10
C TRP A 53 -4.08 7.62 -0.21
N ALA A 54 -3.12 6.97 0.46
CA ALA A 54 -2.19 7.65 1.35
C ALA A 54 -1.34 8.69 0.60
N LEU A 55 -0.82 8.37 -0.60
CA LEU A 55 -0.06 9.32 -1.40
C LEU A 55 -0.94 10.48 -1.91
N SER A 56 -2.21 10.21 -2.22
CA SER A 56 -3.17 11.25 -2.61
C SER A 56 -3.41 12.23 -1.44
N ALA A 57 -3.63 11.71 -0.24
CA ALA A 57 -3.79 12.53 0.97
C ALA A 57 -2.49 13.28 1.34
N ALA A 58 -1.32 12.66 1.16
CA ALA A 58 -0.02 13.32 1.34
C ALA A 58 0.13 14.51 0.38
N LYS A 59 -0.25 14.35 -0.90
CA LYS A 59 -0.22 15.42 -1.90
C LYS A 59 -1.12 16.60 -1.49
N GLU A 60 -2.32 16.32 -1.00
CA GLU A 60 -3.23 17.37 -0.50
C GLU A 60 -2.65 18.10 0.72
N ALA A 61 -2.13 17.35 1.69
CA ALA A 61 -1.49 17.92 2.87
C ALA A 61 -0.27 18.78 2.51
N TRP A 62 0.52 18.38 1.52
CA TRP A 62 1.64 19.16 0.98
C TRP A 62 1.15 20.46 0.33
N TYR A 63 0.09 20.38 -0.48
CA TYR A 63 -0.48 21.56 -1.13
C TYR A 63 -0.95 22.60 -0.11
N ILE A 64 -1.69 22.17 0.91
CA ILE A 64 -2.17 23.04 2.00
C ILE A 64 -0.98 23.65 2.76
N LEU A 65 0.06 22.86 3.04
CA LEU A 65 1.27 23.36 3.70
C LEU A 65 1.97 24.44 2.88
N LYS A 66 2.10 24.23 1.57
CA LYS A 66 2.77 25.18 0.66
C LYS A 66 1.95 26.47 0.47
N SER A 67 0.63 26.39 0.60
CA SER A 67 -0.28 27.54 0.49
C SER A 67 -0.40 28.39 1.77
N ARG A 68 0.21 27.95 2.87
CA ARG A 68 0.33 28.69 4.13
C ARG A 68 1.72 29.31 4.25
#